data_AF-A0A0G1H0T1-F1
#
_entry.id   AF-A0A0G1H0T1-F1
#
_cell.length_a   1.000
_cell.length_b   1.000
_cell.length_c   1.000
_cell.angle_alpha   90.00
_cell.angle_beta   90.00
_cell.angle_gamma   90.00
#
_symmetry.space_group_name_H-M   'P 1'
#
loop_
_entity.id
_entity.type
_entity.pdbx_description
1 polymer ?
#
loop_
_entity_poly.entity_id
_entity_poly.type
_entity_poly.pdbx_seq_one_letter_code
_entity_poly.pdbx_strand_id
1 'polypeptide(L)'
;MTEESIYVTLVYLYKNESRGRLLKLQAGPTYVSVREILKQFGVVNLASEDKVWIKRANEDECRPDNYELYLSLEWRKFDRCTIVISPTYPKSSSLINNGAKSIQDNCEKTYEESVKEQLRIWEAKHKRLEDRAGRIPRTIKMKNRAKTVIVRKKRKKRIEAEKLKLAAEKKENSSD
;
A
#
# COMPACT_ATOMS: atom_id res chain seq x y z
N MET A 1 2.66 2.47 16.21
CA MET A 1 3.20 1.10 16.21
C MET A 1 2.77 0.48 14.90
N THR A 2 3.70 0.22 13.99
CA THR A 2 3.40 -0.44 12.71
C THR A 2 3.01 -1.89 13.00
N GLU A 3 1.78 -2.26 12.67
CA GLU A 3 1.30 -3.64 12.76
C GLU A 3 2.23 -4.55 11.95
N GLU A 4 2.94 -5.46 12.63
CA GLU A 4 3.84 -6.41 11.97
C GLU A 4 3.01 -7.41 11.18
N SER A 5 3.05 -7.28 9.86
CA SER A 5 2.47 -8.25 8.94
C SER A 5 3.53 -9.27 8.54
N ILE A 6 3.12 -10.52 8.35
CA ILE A 6 3.98 -11.58 7.80
C ILE A 6 3.54 -11.96 6.39
N TYR A 7 4.47 -12.48 5.62
CA TYR A 7 4.20 -12.98 4.27
C TYR A 7 4.32 -14.49 4.26
N VAL A 8 3.26 -15.20 3.88
CA VAL A 8 3.28 -16.67 3.79
C VAL A 8 2.90 -17.07 2.37
N THR A 9 3.66 -18.01 1.80
CA THR A 9 3.38 -18.61 0.50
C THR A 9 2.84 -20.02 0.71
N LEU A 10 1.69 -20.34 0.14
CA LEU A 10 1.15 -21.69 0.07
C LEU A 10 1.40 -22.26 -1.33
N VAL A 11 1.94 -23.46 -1.43
CA VAL A 11 2.16 -24.18 -2.69
C VAL A 11 1.55 -25.58 -2.60
N TYR A 12 0.75 -25.94 -3.59
CA TYR A 12 0.25 -27.28 -3.83
C TYR A 12 1.13 -27.95 -4.87
N LEU A 13 1.63 -29.15 -4.53
CA LEU A 13 2.39 -29.98 -5.46
C LEU A 13 1.65 -31.29 -5.71
N TYR A 14 1.06 -31.40 -6.91
CA TYR A 14 0.40 -32.62 -7.37
C TYR A 14 0.98 -33.07 -8.70
N LYS A 15 1.57 -34.28 -8.72
CA LYS A 15 2.18 -34.97 -9.86
C LYS A 15 3.23 -34.13 -10.61
N ASN A 16 2.83 -33.11 -11.37
CA ASN A 16 3.69 -32.19 -12.12
C ASN A 16 3.18 -30.73 -12.17
N GLU A 17 2.05 -30.42 -11.52
CA GLU A 17 1.53 -29.06 -11.43
C GLU A 17 1.88 -28.46 -10.07
N SER A 18 2.43 -27.25 -10.10
CA SER A 18 2.58 -26.40 -8.92
C SER A 18 1.57 -25.26 -9.01
N ARG A 19 0.73 -25.12 -7.98
CA ARG A 19 -0.17 -23.97 -7.83
C ARG A 19 0.11 -23.35 -6.49
N GLY A 20 0.22 -22.04 -6.41
CA GLY A 20 0.36 -21.41 -5.11
C GLY A 20 -0.28 -20.04 -5.00
N ARG A 21 -0.30 -19.57 -3.77
CA ARG A 21 -0.87 -18.29 -3.36
C ARG A 21 0.05 -17.65 -2.34
N LEU A 22 0.22 -16.34 -2.44
CA LEU A 22 0.88 -15.52 -1.43
C LEU A 22 -0.22 -14.78 -0.67
N LEU A 23 -0.18 -14.83 0.65
CA LEU A 23 -1.02 -13.99 1.50
C LEU A 23 -0.15 -13.16 2.43
N LYS A 24 -0.50 -11.87 2.51
CA LYS A 24 -0.04 -11.00 3.58
C LYS A 24 -0.99 -11.18 4.76
N LEU A 25 -0.51 -11.75 5.84
CA LEU A 25 -1.30 -11.97 7.04
C LEU A 25 -1.04 -10.81 8.01
N GLN A 26 -2.11 -10.13 8.43
CA GLN A 26 -2.03 -9.07 9.44
C GLN A 26 -1.60 -9.65 10.79
N ALA A 27 -1.08 -8.78 11.67
CA ALA A 27 -0.61 -9.17 13.00
C ALA A 27 -1.65 -10.04 13.71
N GLY A 28 -1.29 -11.30 13.92
CA GLY A 28 -2.13 -12.31 14.55
C GLY A 28 -1.85 -12.45 16.05
N PRO A 29 -2.46 -13.44 16.71
CA PRO A 29 -2.07 -13.84 18.06
C PRO A 29 -0.57 -14.20 18.10
N THR A 30 0.05 -14.04 19.28
CA THR A 30 1.50 -14.29 19.49
C THR A 30 1.94 -15.67 18.97
N TYR A 31 1.06 -16.66 19.12
CA TYR A 31 1.25 -18.02 18.61
C TYR A 31 0.15 -18.39 17.63
N VAL A 32 0.52 -19.04 16.53
CA VAL A 32 -0.40 -19.57 15.53
C VAL A 32 -0.02 -20.98 15.13
N SER A 33 -1.02 -21.78 14.81
CA SER A 33 -0.86 -23.10 14.22
C SER A 33 -0.88 -23.04 12.69
N VAL A 34 -0.28 -24.06 12.07
CA VAL A 34 -0.32 -24.20 10.60
C VAL A 34 -1.75 -24.36 10.10
N ARG A 35 -2.62 -25.02 10.87
CA ARG A 35 -4.04 -25.13 10.54
C ARG A 35 -4.73 -23.77 10.45
N GLU A 36 -4.43 -22.85 11.35
CA GLU A 36 -5.01 -21.50 11.31
C GLU A 36 -4.51 -20.70 10.11
N ILE A 37 -3.23 -20.82 9.78
CA ILE A 37 -2.67 -20.23 8.55
C ILE A 37 -3.37 -20.80 7.32
N LEU A 38 -3.51 -22.12 7.22
CA LEU A 38 -4.19 -22.81 6.12
C LEU A 38 -5.66 -22.38 5.98
N LYS A 39 -6.38 -22.16 7.08
CA LYS A 39 -7.74 -21.60 7.04
C LYS A 39 -7.78 -20.21 6.40
N GLN A 40 -6.78 -19.37 6.61
CA GLN A 40 -6.70 -18.06 5.95
C GLN A 40 -6.49 -18.17 4.43
N PHE A 41 -5.90 -19.27 3.95
CA PHE A 41 -5.85 -19.61 2.53
C PHE A 41 -7.14 -20.26 2.00
N GLY A 42 -8.15 -20.45 2.84
CA GLY A 42 -9.40 -21.15 2.50
C GLY A 42 -9.30 -22.68 2.56
N VAL A 43 -8.24 -23.22 3.16
CA VAL A 43 -7.99 -24.66 3.25
C VAL A 43 -8.52 -25.17 4.59
N VAL A 44 -9.70 -25.77 4.56
CA VAL A 44 -10.39 -26.24 5.78
C VAL A 44 -10.03 -27.69 6.10
N ASN A 45 -9.95 -28.53 5.07
CA ASN A 45 -9.64 -29.95 5.17
C ASN A 45 -8.54 -30.30 4.16
N LEU A 46 -7.57 -31.10 4.60
CA LEU A 46 -6.58 -31.73 3.72
C LEU A 46 -7.12 -33.08 3.25
N ALA A 47 -6.72 -33.54 2.06
CA ALA A 47 -7.02 -34.90 1.66
C ALA A 47 -6.28 -35.88 2.59
N SER A 48 -6.79 -37.12 2.74
CA SER A 48 -6.22 -38.12 3.66
C SER A 48 -4.75 -38.45 3.39
N GLU A 49 -4.30 -38.26 2.15
CA GLU A 49 -2.94 -38.56 1.71
C GLU A 49 -2.01 -37.34 1.76
N ASP A 50 -2.57 -36.13 1.93
CA ASP A 50 -1.80 -34.89 1.87
C ASP A 50 -1.00 -34.67 3.16
N LYS A 51 0.28 -34.34 2.99
CA LYS A 51 1.19 -33.96 4.07
C LYS A 51 1.57 -32.48 3.93
N VAL A 52 1.91 -31.87 5.07
CA VAL A 52 2.31 -30.48 5.13
C VAL A 52 3.80 -30.37 5.39
N TRP A 53 4.49 -29.74 4.46
CA TRP A 53 5.91 -29.47 4.51
C TRP A 53 6.12 -27.98 4.63
N ILE A 54 7.11 -27.54 5.42
CA ILE A 54 7.42 -26.12 5.56
C ILE A 54 8.86 -25.91 5.14
N LYS A 55 9.07 -24.98 4.22
CA LYS A 55 10.36 -24.42 3.84
C LYS A 55 10.48 -23.01 4.41
N ARG A 56 11.47 -22.78 5.27
CA ARG A 56 11.73 -21.45 5.82
C ARG A 56 12.48 -20.57 4.82
N ALA A 57 12.44 -19.26 5.02
CA ALA A 57 13.04 -18.28 4.11
C ALA A 57 14.54 -18.48 3.86
N ASN A 58 15.27 -18.97 4.87
CA ASN A 58 16.72 -19.15 4.83
C ASN A 58 17.15 -20.60 4.62
N GLU A 59 16.20 -21.51 4.37
CA GLU A 59 16.48 -22.93 4.18
C GLU A 59 16.27 -23.27 2.70
N ASP A 60 17.15 -24.10 2.14
CA ASP A 60 17.04 -24.52 0.74
C ASP A 60 16.01 -25.63 0.54
N GLU A 61 15.80 -26.43 1.58
CA GLU A 61 14.93 -27.61 1.60
C GLU A 61 13.78 -27.44 2.60
N CYS A 62 12.73 -28.24 2.40
CA CYS A 62 11.68 -28.37 3.40
C CYS A 62 12.21 -29.14 4.62
N ARG A 63 11.61 -28.91 5.79
CA ARG A 63 11.87 -29.82 6.92
C ARG A 63 11.42 -31.25 6.55
N PRO A 64 12.25 -32.29 6.77
CA PRO A 64 11.95 -33.68 6.40
C PRO A 64 10.89 -34.32 7.30
N ASP A 65 10.68 -33.79 8.49
CA ASP A 65 9.59 -34.21 9.38
C ASP A 65 8.27 -33.59 8.91
N ASN A 66 7.21 -34.41 8.88
CA ASN A 66 5.86 -33.91 8.64
C ASN A 66 5.48 -32.92 9.74
N TYR A 67 4.97 -31.75 9.36
CA TYR A 67 4.64 -30.73 10.32
C TYR A 67 3.32 -31.04 11.03
N GLU A 68 3.31 -31.00 12.36
CA GLU A 68 2.07 -31.16 13.12
C GLU A 68 1.16 -29.94 12.92
N LEU A 69 -0.03 -30.17 12.35
CA LEU A 69 -1.00 -29.12 12.01
C LEU A 69 -1.43 -28.25 13.21
N TYR A 70 -1.39 -28.83 14.41
CA TYR A 70 -1.85 -28.23 15.66
C TYR A 70 -0.72 -27.63 16.50
N LEU A 71 0.54 -27.78 16.06
CA LEU A 71 1.67 -27.21 16.79
C LEU A 71 1.67 -25.69 16.61
N SER A 72 1.42 -24.99 17.70
CA SER A 72 1.45 -23.53 17.74
C SER A 72 2.89 -23.03 17.85
N LEU A 73 3.32 -22.21 16.90
CA LEU A 73 4.59 -21.49 16.94
C LEU A 73 4.37 -19.99 16.95
N GLU A 74 5.40 -19.25 17.37
CA GLU A 74 5.39 -17.80 17.29
C GLU A 74 5.07 -17.33 15.87
N TRP A 75 4.15 -16.37 15.77
CA TRP A 75 3.68 -15.77 14.52
C TRP A 75 4.82 -15.36 13.58
N ARG A 76 5.85 -14.71 14.15
CA ARG A 76 7.03 -14.24 13.42
C ARG A 76 7.85 -15.35 12.76
N LYS A 77 7.79 -16.59 13.26
CA LYS A 77 8.52 -17.73 12.68
C LYS A 77 7.95 -18.18 11.33
N PHE A 78 6.76 -17.70 10.97
CA PHE A 78 6.14 -17.97 9.67
C PHE A 78 6.43 -16.89 8.62
N ASP A 79 7.17 -15.82 8.96
CA ASP A 79 7.47 -14.79 7.96
C ASP A 79 8.34 -15.35 6.83
N ARG A 80 7.92 -15.05 5.60
CA ARG A 80 8.51 -15.51 4.33
C ARG A 80 8.65 -17.02 4.21
N CYS A 81 7.82 -17.77 4.94
CA CYS A 81 7.81 -19.22 4.85
C CYS A 81 6.98 -19.69 3.66
N THR A 82 7.40 -20.80 3.06
CA THR A 82 6.63 -21.52 2.05
C THR A 82 6.05 -22.79 2.68
N ILE A 83 4.73 -22.84 2.80
CA ILE A 83 3.97 -24.03 3.19
C ILE A 83 3.67 -24.81 1.92
N VAL A 84 4.02 -26.08 1.91
CA VAL A 84 3.84 -26.98 0.77
C VAL A 84 2.89 -28.10 1.16
N ILE A 85 1.80 -28.26 0.40
CA ILE A 85 0.88 -29.39 0.53
C ILE A 85 1.21 -30.39 -0.56
N SER A 86 1.60 -31.61 -0.17
CA SER A 86 1.94 -32.67 -1.11
C SER A 86 1.88 -34.06 -0.45
N PRO A 87 1.47 -35.12 -1.17
CA PRO A 87 1.46 -36.48 -0.62
C PRO A 87 2.86 -37.03 -0.33
N THR A 88 3.89 -36.55 -1.04
CA THR A 88 5.27 -37.00 -0.91
C THR A 88 6.19 -35.84 -0.53
N TYR A 89 7.34 -36.17 0.08
CA TYR A 89 8.35 -35.18 0.41
C TYR A 89 8.88 -34.53 -0.88
N PRO A 90 8.82 -33.20 -1.01
CA PRO A 90 9.24 -32.51 -2.21
C PRO A 90 10.78 -32.45 -2.26
N LYS A 91 11.38 -33.47 -2.88
CA LYS A 91 12.85 -33.57 -3.05
C LYS A 91 13.44 -32.48 -3.95
N SER A 92 12.63 -31.86 -4.83
CA SER A 92 13.10 -30.83 -5.74
C SER A 92 12.71 -29.43 -5.26
N SER A 93 13.71 -28.68 -4.81
CA SER A 93 13.56 -27.26 -4.47
C SER A 93 13.15 -26.43 -5.70
N SER A 94 13.46 -26.88 -6.92
CA SER A 94 13.11 -26.19 -8.17
C SER A 94 11.61 -26.03 -8.41
N LEU A 95 10.78 -27.05 -8.14
CA LEU A 95 9.33 -26.94 -8.30
C LEU A 95 8.71 -26.00 -7.27
N ILE A 96 9.20 -26.05 -6.02
CA ILE A 96 8.78 -25.15 -4.94
C ILE A 96 9.19 -23.71 -5.26
N ASN A 97 10.45 -23.51 -5.67
CA ASN A 97 11.01 -22.19 -5.96
C ASN A 97 10.40 -21.57 -7.21
N ASN A 98 10.11 -22.36 -8.26
CA ASN A 98 9.42 -21.87 -9.46
C ASN A 98 7.98 -21.48 -9.13
N GLY A 99 7.28 -22.28 -8.33
CA GLY A 99 5.95 -21.94 -7.83
C GLY A 99 5.97 -20.63 -7.03
N ALA A 100 6.85 -20.52 -6.03
CA ALA A 100 6.99 -19.33 -5.20
C ALA A 100 7.39 -18.06 -5.99
N LYS A 101 8.37 -18.17 -6.90
CA LYS A 101 8.78 -17.05 -7.78
C LYS A 101 7.66 -16.61 -8.69
N SER A 102 6.94 -17.54 -9.33
CA SER A 102 5.83 -17.21 -10.22
C SER A 102 4.72 -16.40 -9.52
N ILE A 103 4.55 -16.60 -8.21
CA ILE A 103 3.55 -15.89 -7.40
C ILE A 103 4.07 -14.51 -6.98
N GLN A 104 5.35 -14.41 -6.58
CA GLN A 104 5.98 -13.13 -6.29
C GLN A 104 5.98 -12.23 -7.53
N ASP A 105 6.41 -12.76 -8.69
CA ASP A 105 6.46 -12.03 -9.95
C ASP A 105 5.05 -11.57 -10.41
N ASN A 106 4.01 -12.36 -10.13
CA ASN A 106 2.62 -11.97 -10.43
C ASN A 106 2.08 -10.90 -9.46
N CYS A 107 2.45 -10.94 -8.18
CA CYS A 107 2.09 -9.88 -7.23
C CYS A 107 2.77 -8.55 -7.58
N GLU A 108 4.02 -8.58 -8.01
CA GLU A 108 4.73 -7.39 -8.47
C GLU A 108 4.10 -6.82 -9.74
N LYS A 109 3.79 -7.66 -10.73
CA LYS A 109 3.09 -7.23 -11.96
C LYS A 109 1.72 -6.63 -11.69
N THR A 110 0.90 -7.27 -10.86
CA THR A 110 -0.44 -6.73 -10.53
C THR A 110 -0.37 -5.43 -9.74
N TYR A 111 0.63 -5.28 -8.87
CA TYR A 111 0.91 -4.01 -8.20
C TYR A 111 1.32 -2.92 -9.20
N GLU A 112 2.28 -3.20 -10.08
CA GLU A 112 2.73 -2.28 -11.12
C GLU A 112 1.59 -1.83 -12.04
N GLU A 113 0.73 -2.77 -12.45
CA GLU A 113 -0.47 -2.48 -13.24
C GLU A 113 -1.44 -1.58 -12.49
N SER A 114 -1.68 -1.83 -11.19
CA SER A 114 -2.54 -0.97 -10.37
C SER A 114 -1.99 0.45 -10.21
N VAL A 115 -0.67 0.58 -10.06
CA VAL A 115 0.01 1.88 -9.95
C VAL A 115 -0.08 2.65 -11.28
N LYS A 116 0.12 1.96 -12.41
CA LYS A 116 -0.06 2.54 -13.75
C LYS A 116 -1.50 3.02 -13.98
N GLU A 117 -2.49 2.24 -13.54
CA GLU A 117 -3.91 2.62 -13.65
C GLU A 117 -4.23 3.84 -12.78
N GLN A 118 -3.71 3.90 -11.55
CA GLN A 118 -3.88 5.07 -10.67
C GLN A 118 -3.23 6.33 -11.26
N LEU A 119 -2.03 6.20 -11.85
CA LEU A 119 -1.38 7.29 -12.58
C LEU A 119 -2.22 7.79 -13.74
N ARG A 120 -2.77 6.88 -14.57
CA ARG A 120 -3.70 7.25 -15.66
C ARG A 120 -4.93 8.00 -15.15
N ILE A 121 -5.54 7.53 -14.07
CA ILE A 121 -6.70 8.19 -13.45
C ILE A 121 -6.32 9.59 -12.95
N TRP A 122 -5.13 9.72 -12.36
CA TRP A 122 -4.62 10.99 -11.87
C TRP A 122 -4.38 11.97 -13.02
N GLU A 123 -3.68 11.57 -14.08
CA GLU A 123 -3.43 12.38 -15.27
C GLU A 123 -4.73 12.84 -15.94
N ALA A 124 -5.72 11.94 -16.06
CA ALA A 124 -7.03 12.26 -16.62
C ALA A 124 -7.80 13.28 -15.74
N LYS A 125 -7.71 13.16 -14.42
CA LYS A 125 -8.28 14.15 -13.48
C LYS A 125 -7.55 15.49 -13.58
N HIS A 126 -6.23 15.48 -13.65
CA HIS A 126 -5.42 16.68 -13.75
C HIS A 126 -5.70 17.44 -15.04
N LYS A 127 -5.74 16.73 -16.18
CA LYS A 127 -6.11 17.29 -17.48
C LYS A 127 -7.51 17.91 -17.48
N ARG A 128 -8.50 17.26 -16.86
CA ARG A 128 -9.85 17.83 -16.69
C ARG A 128 -9.88 19.08 -15.80
N LEU A 129 -9.00 19.16 -14.81
CA LEU A 129 -8.86 20.34 -13.96
C LEU A 129 -8.19 21.49 -14.70
N GLU A 130 -7.18 21.21 -15.53
CA GLU A 130 -6.53 22.19 -16.42
C GLU A 130 -7.50 22.71 -17.49
N ASP A 131 -8.27 21.81 -18.13
CA ASP A 131 -9.34 22.16 -19.08
C ASP A 131 -10.41 23.06 -18.44
N ARG A 132 -10.73 22.82 -17.16
CA ARG A 132 -11.64 23.68 -16.36
C ARG A 132 -10.98 25.00 -15.94
N ALA A 133 -9.70 24.99 -15.58
CA ALA A 133 -8.95 26.18 -15.19
C ALA A 133 -8.80 27.17 -16.36
N GLY A 134 -8.79 26.69 -17.60
CA GLY A 134 -8.83 27.51 -18.82
C GLY A 134 -10.19 28.20 -19.12
N ARG A 135 -11.29 27.77 -18.48
CA ARG A 135 -12.65 28.27 -18.75
C ARG A 135 -13.33 28.83 -17.50
N ILE A 136 -12.72 29.82 -16.82
CA ILE A 136 -13.49 30.66 -15.90
C ILE A 136 -14.53 31.42 -16.73
N PRO A 137 -15.85 31.26 -16.48
CA PRO A 137 -16.88 31.98 -17.22
C PRO A 137 -16.57 33.49 -17.20
N ARG A 138 -16.66 34.15 -18.36
CA ARG A 138 -16.29 35.57 -18.52
C ARG A 138 -16.95 36.46 -17.45
N THR A 139 -18.16 36.12 -17.05
CA THR A 139 -18.93 36.75 -15.95
C THR A 139 -18.24 36.65 -14.58
N ILE A 140 -17.68 35.49 -14.21
CA ILE A 140 -16.96 35.30 -12.94
C ILE A 140 -15.60 35.99 -12.98
N LYS A 141 -14.88 35.95 -14.11
CA LYS A 141 -13.61 36.67 -14.30
C LYS A 141 -13.80 38.19 -14.14
N MET A 142 -14.88 38.74 -14.69
CA MET A 142 -15.26 40.16 -14.52
C MET A 142 -15.61 40.50 -13.07
N LYS A 143 -16.38 39.65 -12.37
CA LYS A 143 -16.70 39.83 -10.93
C LYS A 143 -15.44 39.83 -10.06
N ASN A 144 -14.50 38.91 -10.30
CA ASN A 144 -13.24 38.87 -9.55
C ASN A 144 -12.37 40.10 -9.84
N ARG A 145 -12.30 40.56 -11.09
CA ARG A 145 -11.57 41.79 -11.45
C ARG A 145 -12.16 43.02 -10.73
N ALA A 146 -13.48 43.13 -10.67
CA ALA A 146 -14.16 44.20 -9.93
C ALA A 146 -13.87 44.15 -8.42
N LYS A 147 -13.92 42.96 -7.80
CA LYS A 147 -13.56 42.77 -6.38
C LYS A 147 -12.12 43.21 -6.10
N THR A 148 -11.17 42.81 -6.94
CA THR A 148 -9.76 43.20 -6.78
C THR A 148 -9.55 44.70 -6.89
N VAL A 149 -10.26 45.39 -7.80
CA VAL A 149 -10.21 46.86 -7.93
C VAL A 149 -10.73 47.54 -6.66
N ILE A 150 -11.84 47.05 -6.09
CA ILE A 150 -12.41 47.60 -4.85
C ILE A 150 -11.43 47.44 -3.68
N VAL A 151 -10.86 46.25 -3.50
CA VAL A 151 -9.87 45.98 -2.43
C VAL A 151 -8.64 46.88 -2.59
N ARG A 152 -8.14 47.04 -3.81
CA ARG A 152 -6.99 47.92 -4.10
C ARG A 152 -7.30 49.39 -3.79
N LYS A 153 -8.49 49.88 -4.14
CA LYS A 153 -8.94 51.24 -3.79
C LYS A 153 -9.04 51.43 -2.28
N LYS A 154 -9.63 50.47 -1.55
CA LYS A 154 -9.74 50.52 -0.08
C LYS A 154 -8.35 50.52 0.58
N ARG A 155 -7.44 49.67 0.12
CA ARG A 155 -6.06 49.60 0.64
C ARG A 155 -5.29 50.90 0.37
N LYS A 156 -5.40 51.48 -0.83
CA LYS A 156 -4.76 52.76 -1.17
C LYS A 156 -5.24 53.89 -0.26
N LYS A 157 -6.55 54.00 -0.02
CA LYS A 157 -7.12 54.99 0.91
C LYS A 157 -6.63 54.82 2.34
N ARG A 158 -6.50 53.59 2.84
CA ARG A 158 -5.95 53.33 4.19
C ARG A 158 -4.50 53.79 4.31
N ILE A 159 -3.67 53.44 3.32
CA ILE A 159 -2.25 53.85 3.28
C ILE A 159 -2.13 55.38 3.18
N GLU A 160 -2.94 56.05 2.38
CA GLU A 160 -2.95 57.52 2.29
C GLU A 160 -3.37 58.18 3.62
N ALA A 161 -4.38 57.62 4.30
CA ALA A 161 -4.81 58.11 5.61
C ALA A 161 -3.73 57.91 6.70
N GLU A 162 -3.06 56.75 6.73
CA GLU A 162 -1.94 56.49 7.64
C GLU A 162 -0.77 57.42 7.38
N LYS A 163 -0.42 57.67 6.10
CA LYS A 163 0.64 58.62 5.74
C LYS A 163 0.32 60.06 6.16
N LEU A 164 -0.94 60.48 6.03
CA LEU A 164 -1.38 61.81 6.49
C LEU A 164 -1.31 61.95 8.02
N LYS A 165 -1.71 60.92 8.77
CA LYS A 165 -1.58 60.90 10.23
C LYS A 165 -0.12 60.99 10.68
N LEU A 166 0.75 60.17 10.10
CA LEU A 166 2.19 60.20 10.39
C LEU A 166 2.85 61.54 9.99
N ALA A 167 2.35 62.22 8.96
CA ALA A 167 2.82 63.56 8.59
C ALA A 167 2.33 64.66 9.53
N ALA A 168 1.14 64.50 10.13
CA ALA A 168 0.61 65.41 11.15
C ALA A 168 1.36 65.25 12.49
N GLU A 169 1.56 64.01 12.94
CA GLU A 169 2.33 63.69 14.16
C GLU A 169 3.79 64.18 14.08
N LYS A 170 4.41 64.12 12.89
CA LYS A 170 5.75 64.67 12.66
C LYS A 170 5.83 66.20 12.68
N LYS A 171 4.73 66.91 12.43
CA LYS A 171 4.68 68.39 12.53
C LYS A 171 4.47 68.87 13.96
N GLU A 172 3.75 68.12 14.79
CA GLU A 172 3.66 68.40 16.23
C GLU A 172 5.00 68.13 16.93
N ASN A 173 5.66 67.01 16.65
CA ASN A 173 6.96 66.66 17.26
C ASN A 173 8.16 67.47 16.73
N SER A 174 7.97 68.42 15.82
CA SER A 174 9.03 69.33 15.34
C SER A 174 8.85 70.77 15.83
N SER A 175 7.97 70.98 16.81
CA SER A 175 7.64 72.29 17.40
C SER A 175 8.04 72.40 18.88
N ASP A 176 8.90 71.50 19.37
CA ASP A 176 9.64 71.61 20.64
C ASP A 176 11.12 71.94 20.36
#